data_AF-A0A5K1JKP6-F1
#
_entry.id   AF-A0A5K1JKP6-F1
#
_cell.length_a   1.000
_cell.length_b   1.000
_cell.length_c   1.000
_cell.angle_alpha   90.00
_cell.angle_beta   90.00
_cell.angle_gamma   90.00
#
_symmetry.space_group_name_H-M   'P 1'
#
loop_
_entity.id
_entity.type
_entity.pdbx_description
1 polymer ?
#
loop_
_entity_poly.entity_id
_entity_poly.type
_entity_poly.pdbx_seq_one_letter_code
_entity_poly.pdbx_strand_id
1 'polypeptide(L)' 'MIQFIKEHWVQYLIGATVAVLLGLGLSFFLGGMWSTPESIRAERVEAEQQKGEELDEIDFETRAASRD' A
#
# COMPACT_ATOMS: atom_id res chain seq x y z
N MET A 1 21.62 -2.12 -40.83
CA MET A 1 21.39 -2.16 -39.36
C MET A 1 20.50 -1.03 -38.87
N ILE A 2 20.92 0.24 -38.96
CA ILE A 2 20.13 1.38 -38.44
C ILE A 2 18.75 1.51 -39.11
N GLN A 3 18.66 1.23 -40.41
CA GLN A 3 17.40 1.29 -41.16
C GLN A 3 16.39 0.23 -40.71
N PHE A 4 16.87 -0.98 -40.36
CA PHE A 4 16.04 -2.07 -39.83
C PHE A 4 15.47 -1.73 -38.45
N ILE A 5 16.27 -1.07 -37.61
CA ILE A 5 15.83 -0.56 -36.30
C ILE A 5 14.74 0.49 -36.48
N LYS A 6 14.86 1.39 -37.47
CA LYS A 6 13.84 2.40 -37.79
C LYS A 6 12.56 1.82 -38.40
N GLU A 7 12.59 0.60 -38.93
CA GLU A 7 11.42 -0.03 -39.53
C GLU A 7 10.59 -0.80 -38.49
N HIS A 8 11.24 -1.36 -37.48
CA HIS A 8 10.60 -2.16 -36.43
C HIS A 8 10.59 -1.51 -35.05
N TRP A 9 10.92 -0.21 -34.96
CA TRP A 9 10.99 0.53 -33.69
C TRP A 9 9.71 0.40 -32.85
N VAL A 10 8.54 0.35 -33.50
CA VAL A 10 7.25 0.16 -32.82
C VAL A 10 7.17 -1.21 -32.14
N GLN A 11 7.63 -2.27 -32.79
CA GLN A 11 7.62 -3.62 -32.22
C GLN A 11 8.54 -3.69 -30.99
N TYR A 12 9.71 -3.06 -31.07
CA TYR A 12 10.62 -2.97 -29.92
C TYR A 12 10.01 -2.16 -28.77
N LEU A 13 9.28 -1.09 -29.07
CA LEU A 13 8.61 -0.25 -28.07
C LEU A 13 7.47 -1.03 -27.38
N ILE A 14 6.69 -1.79 -28.13
CA ILE A 14 5.66 -2.69 -27.60
C ILE A 14 6.31 -3.76 -26.73
N GLY A 15 7.35 -4.43 -27.21
CA GLY A 15 8.07 -5.46 -26.44
C GLY A 15 8.65 -4.91 -25.14
N ALA A 16 9.26 -3.73 -25.18
CA ALA A 16 9.77 -3.05 -23.99
C ALA A 16 8.66 -2.71 -23.01
N THR A 17 7.52 -2.21 -23.49
CA THR A 17 6.36 -1.88 -22.66
C THR A 17 5.81 -3.13 -21.96
N VAL A 18 5.65 -4.23 -22.69
CA VAL A 18 5.19 -5.50 -22.12
C VAL A 18 6.17 -6.02 -21.09
N ALA A 19 7.48 -5.97 -21.36
CA ALA A 19 8.50 -6.39 -20.40
C ALA A 19 8.47 -5.55 -19.11
N VAL A 20 8.29 -4.23 -19.22
CA VAL A 20 8.15 -3.34 -18.06
C VAL A 20 6.88 -3.64 -17.28
N LEU A 21 5.74 -3.82 -17.95
CA LEU A 21 4.48 -4.16 -17.28
C LEU A 21 4.55 -5.51 -16.58
N LEU A 22 5.17 -6.51 -17.20
CA LEU A 22 5.37 -7.81 -16.57
C LEU A 22 6.36 -7.73 -15.41
N GLY A 23 7.48 -7.03 -15.57
CA GLY A 23 8.48 -6.88 -14.52
C GLY A 23 7.94 -6.12 -13.30
N LEU A 24 7.30 -4.96 -13.53
CA LEU A 24 6.68 -4.18 -12.47
C LEU A 24 5.47 -4.93 -11.88
N GLY A 25 4.59 -5.49 -12.71
CA GLY A 25 3.42 -6.23 -12.27
C GLY A 25 3.79 -7.43 -11.39
N LEU A 26 4.81 -8.20 -11.79
CA LEU A 26 5.34 -9.30 -10.97
C LEU A 26 5.98 -8.76 -9.68
N SER A 27 6.76 -7.68 -9.74
CA SER A 27 7.37 -7.10 -8.55
C SER A 27 6.33 -6.61 -7.53
N PHE A 28 5.21 -6.02 -7.98
CA PHE A 28 4.10 -5.61 -7.13
C PHE A 28 3.35 -6.82 -6.56
N PHE A 29 3.14 -7.87 -7.36
CA PHE A 29 2.47 -9.09 -6.91
C PHE A 29 3.28 -9.85 -5.86
N LEU A 30 4.57 -10.08 -6.13
CA LEU A 30 5.48 -10.71 -5.16
C LEU A 30 5.71 -9.80 -3.95
N GLY A 31 5.79 -8.48 -4.18
CA GLY A 31 5.86 -7.47 -3.13
C GLY A 31 4.65 -7.53 -2.21
N GLY A 32 3.43 -7.64 -2.73
CA GLY A 32 2.22 -7.78 -1.91
C GLY A 32 2.17 -9.10 -1.13
N MET A 33 2.72 -10.19 -1.68
CA MET A 33 2.80 -11.49 -0.98
C MET A 33 3.87 -11.50 0.13
N TRP A 34 4.94 -10.71 0.03
CA TRP A 34 6.10 -10.76 0.94
C TRP A 34 6.29 -9.51 1.81
N SER A 35 5.69 -8.37 1.46
CA SER A 35 5.69 -7.16 2.28
C SER A 35 4.51 -7.20 3.25
N THR A 36 4.82 -7.35 4.54
CA THR A 36 3.96 -7.06 5.71
C THR A 36 2.46 -7.11 5.41
N PRO A 37 1.81 -8.28 5.60
CA PRO A 37 0.42 -8.47 5.21
C PRO A 37 -0.47 -7.39 5.82
N GLU A 38 -1.48 -6.97 5.06
CA GLU A 38 -2.52 -6.00 5.44
C GLU A 38 -3.03 -6.24 6.87
N SER A 39 -3.05 -7.51 7.32
CA SER A 39 -3.43 -7.92 8.67
C SER A 39 -2.65 -7.22 9.77
N ILE A 40 -1.34 -6.98 9.61
CA ILE A 40 -0.53 -6.31 10.64
C ILE A 40 -0.78 -4.79 10.62
N ARG A 41 -1.12 -4.21 9.48
CA ARG A 41 -1.48 -2.78 9.40
C ARG A 41 -2.88 -2.52 9.94
N ALA A 42 -3.84 -3.35 9.60
CA ALA A 42 -5.20 -3.29 10.13
C ALA A 42 -5.21 -3.49 11.65
N GLU A 43 -4.46 -4.46 12.16
CA GLU A 43 -4.36 -4.73 13.61
C GLU A 43 -3.75 -3.56 14.38
N ARG A 44 -2.79 -2.82 13.80
CA ARG A 44 -2.25 -1.60 14.43
C ARG A 44 -3.22 -0.43 14.39
N VAL A 45 -3.99 -0.27 13.32
CA VAL A 45 -5.00 0.80 13.22
C VAL A 45 -6.16 0.53 14.18
N GLU A 46 -6.64 -0.72 14.28
CA GLU A 46 -7.69 -1.10 15.24
C GLU A 46 -7.23 -0.94 16.69
N ALA A 47 -5.99 -1.34 17.01
CA ALA A 47 -5.43 -1.16 18.35
C ALA A 47 -5.23 0.33 18.72
N GLU A 48 -4.88 1.19 17.76
CA GLU A 48 -4.77 2.64 17.99
C GLU A 48 -6.15 3.32 18.13
N GLN A 49 -7.17 2.86 17.40
CA GLN A 49 -8.54 3.38 17.53
C GLN A 49 -9.21 2.99 18.86
N GLN A 50 -9.09 1.72 19.27
CA GLN A 50 -9.63 1.26 20.56
C GLN A 50 -8.98 1.99 21.73
N LYS A 51 -7.66 2.22 21.67
CA LYS A 51 -6.95 2.98 22.70
C LYS A 51 -7.36 4.46 22.71
N GLY A 52 -7.71 5.03 21.56
CA GLY A 52 -8.24 6.39 21.46
C GLY A 52 -9.62 6.53 22.10
N GLU A 53 -10.53 5.58 21.84
CA GLU A 53 -11.87 5.55 22.44
C GLU A 53 -11.83 5.33 23.96
N GLU A 54 -10.97 4.42 24.44
CA GLU A 54 -10.82 4.17 25.88
C GLU A 54 -10.31 5.41 26.63
N LEU A 55 -9.38 6.17 26.02
CA LEU A 55 -8.88 7.41 26.61
C LEU A 55 -9.93 8.52 26.61
N ASP A 56 -10.77 8.61 25.58
CA ASP A 56 -11.84 9.61 25.47
C ASP A 56 -12.97 9.33 26.48
N GLU A 57 -13.28 8.05 26.70
CA GLU A 57 -14.23 7.61 27.73
C GLU A 57 -13.73 7.96 29.15
N ILE A 58 -12.45 7.68 29.45
CA ILE A 58 -11.84 8.02 30.74
C ILE A 58 -11.79 9.54 30.96
N ASP A 59 -11.48 10.35 29.94
CA ASP A 59 -11.48 11.81 30.06
C ASP A 59 -12.90 12.36 30.30
N PHE A 60 -13.89 11.78 29.62
CA PHE A 60 -15.30 12.13 29.82
C PHE A 60 -15.76 11.82 31.25
N GLU A 61 -15.47 10.63 31.76
CA GLU A 61 -15.83 10.23 33.13
C GLU A 61 -15.11 11.08 34.18
N THR A 62 -13.82 11.35 33.98
CA THR A 62 -13.02 12.21 34.87
C THR A 62 -13.55 13.64 34.90
N ARG A 63 -13.96 14.18 33.75
CA ARG A 63 -14.53 15.52 33.64
C ARG A 63 -15.94 15.61 34.22
N ALA A 64 -16.73 14.55 34.11
CA ALA A 64 -18.06 14.47 34.71
C ALA A 64 -17.95 14.40 36.24
N ALA A 65 -17.07 13.54 36.77
CA ALA A 65 -16.84 13.39 38.22
C ALA A 65 -16.24 14.64 38.88
N SER A 66 -15.47 15.45 38.14
CA SER A 66 -14.90 16.71 38.66
C SER A 66 -15.90 17.88 38.71
N ARG A 67 -17.13 17.70 38.19
CA ARG A 67 -18.12 18.79 38.06
C ARG A 67 -19.25 18.73 39.13
N ASP A 68 -19.30 17.65 39.90
CA ASP A 68 -20.10 17.48 41.13
C ASP A 68 -19.27 17.83 42.38
#